data_AF-A0A918VY74-F1
#
_entry.id   AF-A0A918VY74-F1
#
_cell.length_a   1.000
_cell.length_b   1.000
_cell.length_c   1.000
_cell.angle_alpha   90.00
_cell.angle_beta   90.00
_cell.angle_gamma   90.00
#
_symmetry.space_group_name_H-M   'P 1'
#
loop_
_entity.id
_entity.type
_entity.pdbx_description
1 polymer ?
#
loop_
_entity_poly.entity_id
_entity_poly.type
_entity_poly.pdbx_seq_one_letter_code
_entity_poly.pdbx_strand_id
1 'polypeptide(L)'
;MEAAFGPLSMHMIQHIVLMNVAVPALLLLLKPQPKREIWRSWPWATTAQLVLLWGWHSPPALSAASQSGLLMLGMHISLIAAAAWFWLAMFTMPATGKWRSILALLITGKLFCLLGALMVFSPRTLFGGMAHAGHSMGASSLADQQLAGLIMLIACPLTYVAIGIVISARWFLALEAEARLHG
;
A
#
# COMPACT_ATOMS: atom_id res chain seq x y z
N MET A 1 8.04 -8.45 -28.12
CA MET A 1 7.20 -9.28 -27.24
C MET A 1 6.65 -8.36 -26.17
N GLU A 2 5.43 -7.88 -26.32
CA GLU A 2 4.76 -7.15 -25.24
C GLU A 2 4.58 -8.15 -24.10
N ALA A 3 5.24 -7.91 -22.97
CA ALA A 3 4.91 -8.60 -21.74
C ALA A 3 3.53 -8.11 -21.31
N ALA A 4 2.48 -8.71 -21.88
CA ALA A 4 1.12 -8.44 -21.47
C ALA A 4 1.01 -8.87 -20.01
N PHE A 5 0.95 -7.90 -19.10
CA PHE A 5 0.71 -8.15 -17.69
C PHE A 5 -0.52 -9.05 -17.57
N GLY A 6 -0.39 -10.16 -16.84
CA GLY A 6 -1.52 -11.03 -16.59
C GLY A 6 -2.52 -10.37 -15.63
N PRO A 7 -3.71 -10.98 -15.47
CA PRO A 7 -4.79 -10.40 -14.70
C PRO A 7 -4.40 -10.12 -13.23
N LEU A 8 -3.56 -10.96 -12.63
CA LEU A 8 -3.10 -10.76 -11.25
C LEU A 8 -2.11 -9.59 -11.16
N SER A 9 -1.15 -9.50 -12.08
CA SER A 9 -0.20 -8.39 -12.13
C SER A 9 -0.91 -7.04 -12.33
N MET A 10 -1.86 -6.98 -13.27
CA MET A 10 -2.62 -5.76 -13.55
C MET A 10 -3.45 -5.32 -12.34
N HIS A 11 -4.12 -6.28 -11.69
CA HIS A 11 -4.85 -6.04 -10.44
C HIS A 11 -3.93 -5.48 -9.35
N MET A 12 -2.75 -6.07 -9.14
CA MET A 12 -1.78 -5.57 -8.14
C MET A 12 -1.28 -4.16 -8.47
N ILE A 13 -0.98 -3.86 -9.73
CA ILE A 13 -0.57 -2.52 -10.17
C ILE A 13 -1.67 -1.51 -9.84
N GLN A 14 -2.93 -1.83 -10.14
CA GLN A 14 -4.07 -0.95 -9.86
C GLN A 14 -4.17 -0.62 -8.35
N HIS A 15 -4.07 -1.62 -7.48
CA HIS A 15 -4.11 -1.39 -6.02
C HIS A 15 -2.95 -0.52 -5.55
N ILE A 16 -1.74 -0.79 -6.02
CA ILE A 16 -0.53 -0.04 -5.66
C ILE A 16 -0.67 1.43 -6.05
N VAL A 17 -1.05 1.70 -7.31
CA VAL A 17 -1.21 3.07 -7.81
C VAL A 17 -2.32 3.79 -7.05
N LEU A 18 -3.46 3.13 -6.85
CA LEU A 18 -4.61 3.74 -6.19
C LEU A 18 -4.30 4.10 -4.74
N MET A 19 -3.72 3.17 -3.97
CA MET A 19 -3.48 3.37 -2.54
C MET A 19 -2.26 4.25 -2.23
N ASN A 20 -1.19 4.14 -3.00
CA ASN A 20 0.08 4.82 -2.70
C ASN A 20 0.29 6.13 -3.47
N VAL A 21 -0.46 6.36 -4.56
CA VAL A 21 -0.33 7.58 -5.36
C VAL A 21 -1.64 8.36 -5.37
N ALA A 22 -2.74 7.74 -5.80
CA ALA A 22 -4.00 8.46 -5.99
C ALA A 22 -4.59 8.97 -4.68
N VAL A 23 -4.68 8.12 -3.64
CA VAL A 23 -5.20 8.51 -2.32
C VAL A 23 -4.38 9.65 -1.68
N PRO A 24 -3.05 9.57 -1.54
CA PRO A 24 -2.28 10.66 -0.95
C PRO A 24 -2.33 11.93 -1.81
N ALA A 25 -2.28 11.83 -3.14
CA ALA A 25 -2.46 12.99 -4.02
C ALA A 25 -3.81 13.66 -3.81
N LEU A 26 -4.89 12.88 -3.73
CA LEU A 26 -6.24 13.38 -3.46
C LEU A 26 -6.33 14.07 -2.10
N LEU A 27 -5.73 13.50 -1.06
CA LEU A 27 -5.69 14.12 0.26
C LEU A 27 -4.89 15.44 0.26
N LEU A 28 -3.81 15.52 -0.50
CA LEU A 28 -3.02 16.76 -0.65
C LEU A 28 -3.77 17.84 -1.44
N LEU A 29 -4.57 17.45 -2.43
CA LEU A 29 -5.39 18.36 -3.24
C LEU A 29 -6.62 18.86 -2.46
N LEU A 30 -7.35 17.95 -1.82
CA LEU A 30 -8.57 18.28 -1.08
C LEU A 30 -8.27 18.99 0.25
N LYS A 31 -7.05 18.86 0.77
CA LYS A 31 -6.61 19.43 2.06
C LYS A 31 -7.69 19.27 3.14
N PRO A 32 -8.16 18.04 3.40
CA PRO A 32 -9.19 17.83 4.40
C PRO A 32 -8.72 18.38 5.75
N GLN A 33 -9.65 18.86 6.56
CA GLN A 33 -9.38 19.35 7.92
C GLN A 33 -9.83 18.32 8.96
N PRO A 34 -9.13 17.17 9.07
CA PRO A 34 -9.46 16.19 10.08
C PRO A 34 -9.22 16.74 11.49
N LYS A 35 -9.90 16.17 12.49
CA LYS A 35 -9.65 16.52 13.89
C LYS A 35 -8.15 16.35 14.20
N ARG A 36 -7.59 17.33 14.92
CA ARG A 36 -6.16 17.44 15.25
C ARG A 36 -5.59 16.24 16.02
N GLU A 37 -6.44 15.34 16.51
CA GLU A 37 -6.07 14.13 17.25
C GLU A 37 -6.02 12.86 16.38
N ILE A 38 -6.38 12.91 15.10
CA ILE A 38 -6.44 11.72 14.24
C ILE A 38 -5.09 11.01 14.13
N TRP A 39 -3.97 11.73 14.26
CA TRP A 39 -2.63 11.14 14.31
C TRP A 39 -2.45 10.15 15.46
N ARG A 40 -3.18 10.27 16.58
CA ARG A 40 -3.11 9.31 17.70
C ARG A 40 -3.60 7.93 17.31
N SER A 41 -4.44 7.83 16.28
CA SER A 41 -4.94 6.57 15.75
C SER A 41 -3.95 5.87 14.80
N TRP A 42 -2.73 6.38 14.64
CA TRP A 42 -1.73 5.78 13.74
C TRP A 42 -1.48 4.28 13.94
N PRO A 43 -1.45 3.69 15.17
CA PRO A 43 -1.23 2.25 15.30
C PRO A 43 -2.43 1.48 14.78
N TRP A 44 -3.65 1.97 15.03
CA TRP A 44 -4.89 1.36 14.58
C TRP A 44 -5.04 1.44 13.07
N ALA A 45 -4.72 2.60 12.47
CA ALA A 45 -4.73 2.77 11.02
C ALA A 45 -3.70 1.85 10.35
N THR A 46 -2.51 1.71 10.95
CA THR A 46 -1.45 0.81 10.46
C THR A 46 -1.87 -0.65 10.53
N THR A 47 -2.40 -1.07 11.68
CA THR A 47 -2.88 -2.45 11.88
C THR A 47 -4.06 -2.75 10.95
N ALA A 48 -5.01 -1.83 10.78
CA ALA A 48 -6.14 -2.02 9.87
C ALA A 48 -5.68 -2.18 8.42
N GLN A 49 -4.78 -1.31 7.96
CA GLN A 49 -4.16 -1.38 6.63
C GLN A 49 -3.48 -2.75 6.42
N LEU A 50 -2.69 -3.19 7.41
CA LEU A 50 -1.97 -4.45 7.34
C LEU A 50 -2.92 -5.66 7.29
N VAL A 51 -3.91 -5.69 8.19
CA VAL A 51 -4.88 -6.80 8.27
C VAL A 51 -5.72 -6.88 7.00
N LEU A 52 -6.15 -5.74 6.45
CA LEU A 52 -6.91 -5.72 5.20
C LEU A 52 -6.06 -6.15 4.01
N LEU A 53 -4.82 -5.67 3.90
CA LEU A 53 -3.91 -6.11 2.84
C LEU A 53 -3.66 -7.62 2.91
N TRP A 54 -3.31 -8.16 4.08
CA TRP A 54 -3.09 -9.59 4.24
C TRP A 54 -4.36 -10.42 4.03
N GLY A 55 -5.49 -9.96 4.59
CA GLY A 55 -6.77 -10.65 4.49
C GLY A 55 -7.22 -10.79 3.04
N TRP A 56 -7.27 -9.68 2.30
CA TRP A 56 -7.71 -9.67 0.90
C TRP A 56 -6.75 -10.36 -0.06
N HIS A 57 -5.45 -10.37 0.25
CA HIS A 57 -4.46 -11.05 -0.58
C HIS A 57 -4.20 -12.50 -0.14
N SER A 58 -4.96 -13.03 0.82
CA SER A 58 -4.96 -14.47 1.09
C SER A 58 -5.59 -15.23 -0.10
N PRO A 59 -5.06 -16.39 -0.49
CA PRO A 59 -5.60 -17.16 -1.62
C PRO A 59 -7.12 -17.40 -1.59
N PRO A 60 -7.74 -17.80 -0.45
CA PRO A 60 -9.19 -18.03 -0.41
C PRO A 60 -10.00 -16.74 -0.54
N ALA A 61 -9.57 -15.64 0.09
CA ALA A 61 -10.28 -14.37 0.03
C ALA A 61 -10.21 -13.74 -1.37
N LEU A 62 -9.03 -13.79 -1.99
CA LEU A 62 -8.84 -13.23 -3.33
C LEU A 62 -9.59 -14.05 -4.39
N SER A 63 -9.61 -15.38 -4.25
CA SER A 63 -10.43 -16.26 -5.09
C SER A 63 -11.92 -15.94 -4.96
N ALA A 64 -12.43 -15.76 -3.74
CA ALA A 64 -13.83 -15.38 -3.52
C ALA A 64 -14.16 -13.98 -4.09
N ALA A 65 -13.25 -13.01 -3.92
CA ALA A 65 -13.40 -11.67 -4.50
C ALA A 65 -13.39 -11.69 -6.03
N SER A 66 -12.57 -12.53 -6.65
CA SER A 66 -12.51 -12.65 -8.12
C SER A 66 -13.79 -13.19 -8.75
N GLN A 67 -14.58 -13.95 -7.98
CA GLN A 67 -15.83 -14.56 -8.43
C GLN A 67 -17.07 -13.69 -8.17
N SER A 68 -16.94 -12.59 -7.42
CA SER A 68 -18.06 -11.71 -7.06
C SER A 68 -17.69 -10.24 -7.16
N GLY A 69 -18.36 -9.51 -8.06
CA GLY A 69 -18.15 -8.07 -8.24
C GLY A 69 -18.41 -7.26 -6.96
N LEU A 70 -19.33 -7.69 -6.09
CA LEU A 70 -19.59 -7.04 -4.80
C LEU A 70 -18.43 -7.21 -3.82
N LEU A 71 -17.84 -8.41 -3.75
CA LEU A 71 -16.67 -8.66 -2.90
C LEU A 71 -15.44 -7.94 -3.44
N MET A 72 -15.27 -7.92 -4.76
CA MET A 72 -14.25 -7.12 -5.44
C MET A 72 -14.38 -5.63 -5.07
N LEU A 73 -15.59 -5.08 -5.14
CA LEU A 73 -15.83 -3.68 -4.77
C LEU A 73 -15.58 -3.43 -3.29
N GLY A 74 -16.02 -4.32 -2.40
CA GLY A 74 -15.76 -4.25 -0.96
C GLY A 74 -14.27 -4.29 -0.62
N MET A 75 -13.49 -5.11 -1.33
CA MET A 75 -12.04 -5.14 -1.24
C MET A 75 -11.44 -3.77 -1.59
N HIS A 76 -11.79 -3.20 -2.74
CA HIS A 76 -11.27 -1.88 -3.16
C HIS A 76 -11.65 -0.78 -2.16
N ILE A 77 -12.92 -0.70 -1.76
CA ILE A 77 -13.39 0.35 -0.84
C ILE A 77 -12.70 0.24 0.52
N SER A 78 -12.60 -0.96 1.09
CA SER A 78 -11.96 -1.15 2.39
C SER A 78 -10.46 -0.82 2.36
N LEU A 79 -9.76 -1.20 1.29
CA LEU A 79 -8.35 -0.86 1.08
C LEU A 79 -8.14 0.65 0.92
N ILE A 80 -8.96 1.33 0.11
CA ILE A 80 -8.90 2.78 -0.07
C ILE A 80 -9.18 3.51 1.25
N ALA A 81 -10.20 3.08 2.00
CA ALA A 81 -10.55 3.67 3.29
C ALA A 81 -9.41 3.53 4.32
N ALA A 82 -8.79 2.35 4.38
CA ALA A 82 -7.64 2.11 5.24
C ALA A 82 -6.42 2.94 4.83
N ALA A 83 -6.15 3.06 3.53
CA ALA A 83 -5.07 3.92 3.02
C ALA A 83 -5.32 5.39 3.36
N ALA A 84 -6.54 5.88 3.16
CA ALA A 84 -6.91 7.25 3.50
C ALA A 84 -6.73 7.52 5.00
N TRP A 85 -7.18 6.60 5.87
CA TRP A 85 -6.99 6.72 7.31
C TRP A 85 -5.51 6.72 7.70
N PHE A 86 -4.71 5.84 7.10
CA PHE A 86 -3.26 5.79 7.30
C PHE A 86 -2.60 7.12 6.91
N TRP A 87 -2.84 7.62 5.70
CA TRP A 87 -2.26 8.87 5.21
C TRP A 87 -2.70 10.09 6.04
N LEU A 88 -3.96 10.15 6.46
CA LEU A 88 -4.46 11.20 7.35
C LEU A 88 -3.74 11.19 8.70
N ALA A 89 -3.54 10.02 9.30
CA ALA A 89 -2.81 9.88 10.56
C ALA A 89 -1.34 10.30 10.40
N MET A 90 -0.72 10.03 9.24
CA MET A 90 0.65 10.45 8.95
C MET A 90 0.78 11.96 8.71
N PHE A 91 -0.10 12.57 7.91
CA PHE A 91 -0.03 14.00 7.57
C PHE A 91 -0.35 14.93 8.74
N THR A 92 -1.12 14.47 9.72
CA THR A 92 -1.49 15.26 10.91
C THR A 92 -0.54 15.04 12.09
N MET A 93 0.50 14.20 11.94
CA MET A 93 1.39 13.89 13.04
C MET A 93 2.29 15.09 13.40
N PRO A 94 2.34 15.50 14.68
CA PRO A 94 3.16 16.62 15.12
C PRO A 94 4.66 16.34 14.93
N ALA A 95 5.45 17.41 14.75
CA ALA A 95 6.88 17.33 14.43
C ALA A 95 7.72 16.52 15.45
N THR A 96 7.30 16.50 16.71
CA THR A 96 7.92 15.73 17.81
C THR A 96 7.64 14.22 17.76
N GLY A 97 6.71 13.76 16.92
CA GLY A 97 6.26 12.36 16.83
C GLY A 97 6.69 11.60 15.56
N LYS A 98 7.40 12.25 14.62
CA LYS A 98 7.69 11.73 13.27
C LYS A 98 8.43 10.38 13.22
N TRP A 99 9.22 10.04 14.25
CA TRP A 99 9.88 8.73 14.34
C TRP A 99 8.88 7.55 14.39
N ARG A 100 7.67 7.78 14.92
CA ARG A 100 6.59 6.79 14.98
C ARG A 100 5.97 6.53 13.62
N SER A 101 5.83 7.56 12.78
CA SER A 101 5.48 7.40 11.37
C SER A 101 6.49 6.54 10.63
N ILE A 102 7.79 6.77 10.86
CA ILE A 102 8.87 6.01 10.23
C ILE A 102 8.80 4.53 10.66
N LEU A 103 8.58 4.24 11.95
CA LEU A 103 8.40 2.87 12.43
C LEU A 103 7.15 2.18 11.87
N ALA A 104 6.02 2.90 11.80
CA ALA A 104 4.79 2.39 11.20
C ALA A 104 5.00 1.99 9.74
N LEU A 105 5.68 2.86 8.98
CA LEU A 105 6.05 2.63 7.58
C LEU A 105 6.98 1.41 7.44
N LEU A 106 7.98 1.28 8.33
CA LEU A 106 8.93 0.16 8.32
C LEU A 106 8.27 -1.18 8.65
N ILE A 107 7.37 -1.24 9.64
CA ILE A 107 6.66 -2.47 10.03
C ILE A 107 5.70 -2.90 8.91
N THR A 108 4.92 -1.96 8.38
CA THR A 108 3.99 -2.24 7.27
C THR A 108 4.72 -2.69 6.02
N GLY A 109 5.82 -2.00 5.68
CA GLY A 109 6.67 -2.36 4.54
C GLY A 109 7.29 -3.75 4.67
N LYS A 110 7.82 -4.12 5.85
CA LYS A 110 8.42 -5.46 6.07
C LYS A 110 7.40 -6.59 5.91
N LEU A 111 6.21 -6.46 6.48
CA LEU A 111 5.20 -7.52 6.43
C LEU A 111 4.51 -7.64 5.07
N PHE A 112 4.41 -6.54 4.33
CA PHE A 112 3.95 -6.55 2.94
C PHE A 112 5.01 -7.09 1.97
N CYS A 113 6.29 -6.78 2.20
CA CYS A 113 7.40 -7.39 1.46
C CYS A 113 7.48 -8.90 1.69
N LEU A 114 7.19 -9.38 2.91
CA LEU A 114 7.12 -10.81 3.19
C LEU A 114 6.04 -11.49 2.34
N LEU A 115 4.85 -10.86 2.20
CA LEU A 115 3.78 -11.36 1.35
C LEU A 115 4.20 -11.40 -0.14
N GLY A 116 4.88 -10.35 -0.63
CA GLY A 116 5.46 -10.34 -1.97
C GLY A 116 6.50 -11.44 -2.20
N ALA A 117 7.39 -11.66 -1.24
CA ALA A 117 8.38 -12.73 -1.28
C ALA A 117 7.74 -14.12 -1.34
N LEU A 118 6.68 -14.37 -0.57
CA LEU A 118 5.93 -15.63 -0.62
C LEU A 118 5.34 -15.87 -2.03
N MET A 119 4.85 -14.83 -2.70
CA MET A 119 4.33 -14.96 -4.07
C MET A 119 5.42 -15.27 -5.10
N VAL A 120 6.58 -14.60 -5.00
CA VAL A 120 7.72 -14.80 -5.90
C VAL A 120 8.34 -16.18 -5.75
N PHE A 121 8.55 -16.62 -4.50
CA PHE A 121 9.27 -17.86 -4.22
C PHE A 121 8.35 -19.08 -4.08
N SER A 122 7.03 -18.94 -4.21
CA SER A 122 6.13 -20.10 -4.23
C SER A 122 6.33 -20.93 -5.50
N PRO A 123 6.69 -22.23 -5.38
CA PRO A 123 6.82 -23.13 -6.54
C PRO A 123 5.47 -23.62 -7.08
N ARG A 124 4.35 -23.24 -6.44
CA ARG A 124 2.99 -23.61 -6.83
C ARG A 124 2.15 -22.36 -7.11
N THR A 125 1.20 -22.48 -8.03
CA THR A 125 0.19 -21.47 -8.35
C THR A 125 -0.82 -21.36 -7.20
N LEU A 126 -0.64 -20.37 -6.34
CA LEU A 126 -1.54 -20.09 -5.21
C LEU A 126 -2.79 -19.34 -5.67
N PHE A 127 -2.69 -18.57 -6.74
CA PHE A 127 -3.78 -17.71 -7.25
C PHE A 127 -4.38 -18.17 -8.58
N GLY A 128 -4.19 -19.45 -8.95
CA GLY A 128 -4.62 -19.99 -10.24
C GLY A 128 -6.14 -19.91 -10.51
N GLY A 129 -6.97 -19.68 -9.48
CA GLY A 129 -8.41 -19.43 -9.63
C GLY A 129 -8.78 -18.00 -10.01
N MET A 130 -7.84 -17.05 -10.00
CA MET A 130 -8.10 -15.68 -10.38
C MET A 130 -8.25 -15.57 -11.91
N ALA A 131 -9.48 -15.33 -12.35
CA ALA A 131 -9.80 -14.84 -13.68
C ALA A 131 -10.43 -13.44 -13.53
N HIS A 132 -10.00 -12.47 -14.34
CA HIS A 132 -10.63 -11.15 -14.29
C HIS A 132 -12.01 -11.24 -14.93
N ALA A 133 -13.06 -11.02 -14.14
CA ALA A 133 -14.43 -10.86 -14.62
C ALA A 133 -14.52 -9.64 -15.55
N GLY A 134 -14.24 -9.84 -16.85
CA GLY A 134 -14.34 -8.79 -17.87
C GLY A 134 -13.20 -8.73 -18.88
N HIS A 135 -12.12 -9.50 -18.73
CA HIS A 135 -11.04 -9.56 -19.73
C HIS A 135 -10.83 -10.99 -20.21
N SER A 136 -10.68 -11.18 -21.51
CA SER A 136 -10.40 -12.47 -22.18
C SER A 136 -9.04 -13.07 -21.83
N MET A 137 -8.33 -12.49 -20.85
CA MET A 137 -7.10 -13.02 -20.31
C MET A 137 -7.46 -14.20 -19.40
N GLY A 138 -7.01 -15.40 -19.76
CA GLY A 138 -7.27 -16.63 -19.01
C GLY A 138 -6.78 -16.59 -17.56
N ALA A 139 -6.99 -17.71 -16.85
CA ALA A 139 -6.58 -17.87 -15.45
C ALA A 139 -5.13 -17.45 -15.21
N SER A 140 -4.86 -16.85 -14.04
CA SER A 140 -3.50 -16.39 -13.70
C SER A 140 -2.50 -17.56 -13.73
N SER A 141 -1.38 -17.34 -14.41
CA SER A 141 -0.30 -18.32 -14.52
C SER A 141 0.69 -18.20 -13.36
N LEU A 142 1.55 -19.22 -13.18
CA LEU A 142 2.64 -19.14 -12.20
C LEU A 142 3.56 -17.93 -12.47
N ALA A 143 3.85 -17.66 -13.74
CA ALA A 143 4.67 -16.53 -14.13
C ALA A 143 3.99 -15.18 -13.79
N ASP A 144 2.67 -15.08 -13.94
CA ASP A 144 1.90 -13.88 -13.56
C ASP A 144 1.90 -13.67 -12.04
N GLN A 145 1.82 -14.73 -11.24
CA GLN A 145 1.95 -14.64 -9.78
C GLN A 145 3.36 -14.18 -9.35
N GLN A 146 4.40 -14.73 -9.97
CA GLN A 146 5.77 -14.33 -9.64
C GLN A 146 6.03 -12.87 -10.05
N LEU A 147 5.52 -12.44 -11.20
CA LEU A 147 5.60 -11.06 -11.64
C LEU A 147 4.83 -10.12 -10.69
N ALA A 148 3.61 -10.48 -10.31
CA ALA A 148 2.81 -9.74 -9.34
C ALA A 148 3.53 -9.62 -7.98
N GLY A 149 4.14 -10.70 -7.49
CA GLY A 149 4.97 -10.71 -6.29
C GLY A 149 6.19 -9.79 -6.41
N LEU A 150 6.88 -9.79 -7.57
CA LEU A 150 8.03 -8.92 -7.84
C LEU A 150 7.61 -7.44 -7.87
N ILE A 151 6.47 -7.13 -8.49
CA ILE A 151 5.92 -5.76 -8.52
C ILE A 151 5.62 -5.30 -7.09
N MET A 152 5.01 -6.14 -6.26
CA MET A 152 4.73 -5.83 -4.86
C MET A 152 6.02 -5.66 -4.04
N LEU A 153 7.03 -6.49 -4.28
CA LEU A 153 8.35 -6.39 -3.64
C LEU A 153 9.12 -5.13 -4.01
N ILE A 154 8.99 -4.64 -5.24
CA ILE A 154 9.72 -3.45 -5.69
C ILE A 154 8.94 -2.18 -5.31
N ALA A 155 7.64 -2.12 -5.59
CA ALA A 155 6.86 -0.89 -5.43
C ALA A 155 6.66 -0.50 -3.95
N CYS A 156 6.55 -1.47 -3.05
CA CYS A 156 6.29 -1.24 -1.63
C CYS A 156 7.46 -0.55 -0.90
N PRO A 157 8.70 -1.09 -0.89
CA PRO A 157 9.82 -0.43 -0.25
C PRO A 157 10.18 0.87 -0.95
N LEU A 158 10.10 0.97 -2.28
CA LEU A 158 10.45 2.21 -2.98
C LEU A 158 9.56 3.38 -2.51
N THR A 159 8.24 3.18 -2.47
CA THR A 159 7.30 4.26 -2.14
C THR A 159 7.44 4.70 -0.68
N TYR A 160 7.52 3.74 0.24
CA TYR A 160 7.62 4.05 1.67
C TYR A 160 9.00 4.58 2.07
N VAL A 161 10.09 4.05 1.49
CA VAL A 161 11.44 4.55 1.73
C VAL A 161 11.61 5.94 1.11
N ALA A 162 11.14 6.18 -0.13
CA ALA A 162 11.24 7.50 -0.75
C ALA A 162 10.49 8.57 0.07
N ILE A 163 9.27 8.27 0.51
CA ILE A 163 8.49 9.21 1.34
C ILE A 163 9.14 9.40 2.73
N GLY A 164 9.67 8.34 3.33
CA GLY A 164 10.45 8.41 4.57
C GLY A 164 11.69 9.30 4.44
N ILE A 165 12.42 9.20 3.33
CA ILE A 165 13.57 10.05 3.00
C ILE A 165 13.12 11.51 2.85
N VAL A 166 12.06 11.77 2.08
CA VAL A 166 11.56 13.15 1.87
C VAL A 166 11.13 13.79 3.18
N ILE A 167 10.43 13.06 4.05
CA ILE A 167 10.01 13.56 5.37
C ILE A 167 11.22 13.84 6.26
N SER A 168 12.21 12.95 6.25
CA SER A 168 13.45 13.09 7.04
C SER A 168 14.29 14.28 6.54
N ALA A 169 14.45 14.42 5.23
CA ALA A 169 15.17 15.53 4.60
C ALA A 169 14.51 16.88 4.91
N ARG A 170 13.18 16.98 4.80
CA ARG A 170 12.44 18.19 5.18
C ARG A 170 12.59 18.54 6.67
N TRP A 171 12.76 17.54 7.53
CA TRP A 171 12.98 17.76 8.95
C TRP A 171 14.39 18.27 9.24
N PHE A 172 15.41 17.66 8.66
CA PHE A 172 16.80 18.14 8.76
C PHE A 172 16.93 19.59 8.28
N LEU A 173 16.33 19.92 7.13
CA LEU A 173 16.35 21.29 6.60
C LEU A 173 15.61 22.30 7.50
N ALA A 174 14.52 21.89 8.16
CA ALA A 174 13.81 22.75 9.09
C ALA A 174 14.61 23.01 10.38
N LEU A 175 15.27 21.99 10.92
CA LEU A 175 16.17 22.15 12.08
C LEU A 175 17.37 23.03 11.76
N GLU A 176 17.94 22.88 10.56
CA GLU A 176 19.07 23.71 10.12
C GLU A 176 18.67 25.18 9.95
N ALA A 177 17.44 25.44 9.49
CA ALA A 177 16.89 26.80 9.39
C ALA A 177 16.65 27.43 10.77
N GLU A 178 16.12 26.68 11.74
CA GLU A 178 15.96 27.17 13.12
C GLU A 178 17.31 27.44 13.80
N ALA A 179 18.30 26.57 13.60
CA ALA A 179 19.64 26.75 14.14
C ALA A 179 20.34 28.01 13.59
N ARG A 180 20.11 28.37 12.31
CA ARG A 180 20.64 29.60 11.70
C ARG A 180 19.94 30.88 12.15
N LEU A 181 18.72 30.80 12.67
CA LEU A 181 17.96 31.95 13.16
C LEU A 181 18.27 32.28 14.63
N HIS A 182 18.83 31.32 15.38
CA HIS A 182 19.08 31.42 16.82
C HIS A 182 20.58 31.35 17.21
N GLY A 183 21.49 31.29 16.24
CA GLY A 183 22.94 31.37 16.43
C GLY A 183 23.52 32.64 15.82
#